data_AF-A0A8K0TYK1-F1
#
_entry.id   AF-A0A8K0TYK1-F1
#
_cell.length_a   1.000
_cell.length_b   1.000
_cell.length_c   1.000
_cell.angle_alpha   90.00
_cell.angle_beta   90.00
_cell.angle_gamma   90.00
#
_symmetry.space_group_name_H-M   'P 1'
#
loop_
_entity.id
_entity.type
_entity.pdbx_description
1 polymer ?
#
loop_
_entity_poly.entity_id
_entity_poly.type
_entity_poly.pdbx_seq_one_letter_code
_entity_poly.pdbx_strand_id
1 'polypeptide(L)'
;MTSSTAPYELSAQDMLEKFRSAVWGNSEIFKKCQSIDLGDHHHSIQYLDYGEHLDALEGICPVIRSQFMIVRDEYKDAMEALENDINYQYGAAILGQPGIGKTFFLVFALIERLRKQQPTAFQFWDDEYCLFTGEGVTVHSANKAWIKWKMPRNVWALSDSHGTKYEPAKAFKHPARWKDWTKQFGAGIYIMDVWMKEELAALASILSFNVHRMLNLATEWGPCPRTLLAMLTNKAVELQTQANINSLALDFVQNTGNYISSLEFLDLPLGKTGAIPNHIHSTTPIVHCIAQAVFKQDAHLRLQFFSATSTRASMRSAAGYVFEQWMHAHFLSKVHLSCRWLNDHSGLLPESLVTVQPSQLISTKHEIKAPTPFYWRPPTSNFPGIDGVLRLEDHAFAIQFYLEGLRKVQNMMSSGVRWAVLFVGTKPVTGRGGSSVLDLHARGREFFKKEEEAEDGGEVHPHRCM
;
A
#
# COMPACT_ATOMS: atom_id res chain seq x y z
N MET A 1 35.91 -44.36 30.44
CA MET A 1 35.98 -42.95 30.01
C MET A 1 36.00 -42.93 28.48
N THR A 2 34.83 -42.98 27.86
CA THR A 2 34.68 -42.83 26.41
C THR A 2 34.55 -41.35 26.12
N SER A 3 35.65 -40.78 25.60
CA SER A 3 35.72 -39.42 25.08
C SER A 3 34.72 -39.28 23.93
N SER A 4 33.62 -38.56 24.19
CA SER A 4 32.66 -38.12 23.19
C SER A 4 33.33 -37.03 22.35
N THR A 5 33.86 -37.40 21.19
CA THR A 5 34.32 -36.45 20.17
C THR A 5 33.15 -35.59 19.74
N ALA A 6 33.21 -34.28 20.02
CA ALA A 6 32.24 -33.33 19.53
C ALA A 6 32.18 -33.41 17.98
N PRO A 7 30.98 -33.32 17.38
CA PRO A 7 30.83 -33.37 15.93
C PRO A 7 31.61 -32.21 15.31
N TYR A 8 32.41 -32.52 14.28
CA TYR A 8 33.18 -31.55 13.52
C TYR A 8 32.27 -30.44 12.97
N GLU A 9 32.45 -29.20 13.43
CA GLU A 9 31.84 -28.03 12.80
C GLU A 9 32.36 -27.94 11.36
N LEU A 10 31.46 -28.04 10.38
CA LEU A 10 31.77 -27.79 8.98
C LEU A 10 32.24 -26.35 8.81
N SER A 11 33.28 -26.13 8.00
CA SER A 11 33.70 -24.75 7.71
C SER A 11 32.60 -24.02 6.94
N ALA A 12 32.52 -22.69 7.07
CA ALA A 12 31.56 -21.88 6.31
C ALA A 12 31.65 -22.14 4.80
N GLN A 13 32.88 -22.34 4.29
CA GLN A 13 33.13 -22.70 2.90
C GLN A 13 32.51 -24.04 2.50
N ASP A 14 32.59 -25.07 3.36
CA ASP A 14 32.00 -26.38 3.09
C ASP A 14 30.47 -26.32 3.06
N MET A 15 29.86 -25.52 3.95
CA MET A 15 28.41 -25.30 3.96
C MET A 15 27.94 -24.59 2.69
N LEU A 16 28.67 -23.56 2.24
CA LEU A 16 28.41 -22.86 0.99
C LEU A 16 28.54 -23.78 -0.22
N GLU A 17 29.56 -24.63 -0.27
CA GLU A 17 29.77 -25.56 -1.40
C GLU A 17 28.71 -26.67 -1.40
N LYS A 18 28.28 -27.13 -0.22
CA LYS A 18 27.14 -28.05 -0.07
C LYS A 18 25.87 -27.42 -0.62
N PHE A 19 25.56 -26.17 -0.24
CA PHE A 19 24.41 -25.45 -0.78
C PHE A 19 24.50 -25.25 -2.29
N ARG A 20 25.66 -24.82 -2.78
CA ARG A 20 25.90 -24.64 -4.21
C ARG A 20 25.72 -25.96 -4.97
N SER A 21 26.33 -27.05 -4.51
CA SER A 21 26.23 -28.37 -5.14
C SER A 21 24.79 -28.90 -5.13
N ALA A 22 24.03 -28.58 -4.10
CA ALA A 22 22.62 -28.90 -4.03
C ALA A 22 21.82 -28.18 -5.14
N VAL A 23 22.00 -26.86 -5.30
CA VAL A 23 21.16 -26.05 -6.20
C VAL A 23 21.68 -25.97 -7.64
N TRP A 24 22.99 -26.07 -7.86
CA TRP A 24 23.64 -25.75 -9.14
C TRP A 24 23.22 -26.69 -10.27
N GLY A 25 22.44 -26.18 -11.22
CA GLY A 25 21.90 -26.99 -12.32
C GLY A 25 20.90 -28.07 -11.90
N ASN A 26 20.56 -28.14 -10.61
CA ASN A 26 19.65 -29.14 -10.10
C ASN A 26 18.22 -28.58 -10.09
N SER A 27 17.43 -29.00 -11.08
CA SER A 27 16.02 -28.61 -11.13
C SER A 27 15.17 -29.34 -10.07
N GLU A 28 15.65 -30.45 -9.50
CA GLU A 28 14.89 -31.40 -8.67
C GLU A 28 14.82 -31.02 -7.20
N ILE A 29 15.86 -30.39 -6.63
CA ILE A 29 15.87 -30.03 -5.20
C ILE A 29 14.68 -29.16 -4.80
N PHE A 30 14.15 -28.38 -5.75
CA PHE A 30 12.95 -27.57 -5.56
C PHE A 30 11.77 -27.99 -6.44
N LYS A 31 11.79 -29.17 -7.08
CA LYS A 31 10.59 -29.75 -7.72
C LYS A 31 9.57 -30.25 -6.70
N LYS A 32 9.94 -30.35 -5.42
CA LYS A 32 9.00 -30.35 -4.30
C LYS A 32 8.54 -28.92 -3.97
N CYS A 33 8.23 -28.11 -4.99
CA CYS A 33 7.37 -26.95 -4.80
C CYS A 33 6.02 -27.52 -4.39
N GLN A 34 5.81 -27.65 -3.09
CA GLN A 34 4.58 -28.16 -2.56
C GLN A 34 3.54 -27.06 -2.76
N SER A 35 2.38 -27.46 -3.25
CA SER A 35 1.20 -26.61 -3.33
C SER A 35 0.42 -26.73 -2.05
N ILE A 36 0.03 -25.61 -1.47
CA ILE A 36 -1.02 -25.60 -0.46
C ILE A 36 -2.33 -25.29 -1.15
N ASP A 37 -3.26 -26.24 -1.06
CA ASP A 37 -4.64 -26.02 -1.46
C ASP A 37 -5.36 -25.30 -0.32
N LEU A 38 -5.83 -24.09 -0.60
CA LEU A 38 -6.54 -23.24 0.36
C LEU A 38 -8.06 -23.45 0.31
N GLY A 39 -8.56 -24.45 -0.43
CA GLY A 39 -9.99 -24.77 -0.54
C GLY A 39 -10.65 -24.12 -1.76
N ASP A 40 -11.83 -23.50 -1.57
CA ASP A 40 -12.78 -23.03 -2.60
C ASP A 40 -12.23 -22.07 -3.67
N HIS A 41 -10.94 -21.74 -3.61
CA HIS A 41 -10.23 -20.97 -4.61
C HIS A 41 -9.04 -21.83 -5.07
N HIS A 42 -9.12 -22.36 -6.29
CA HIS A 42 -8.13 -23.23 -6.96
C HIS A 42 -6.70 -22.65 -7.14
N HIS A 43 -6.28 -21.70 -6.31
CA HIS A 43 -4.94 -21.14 -6.32
C HIS A 43 -4.03 -21.96 -5.42
N SER A 44 -3.22 -22.81 -6.03
CA SER A 44 -2.09 -23.45 -5.35
C SER A 44 -0.98 -22.42 -5.11
N ILE A 45 -0.64 -22.16 -3.86
CA ILE A 45 0.56 -21.37 -3.53
C ILE A 45 1.77 -22.29 -3.42
N GLN A 46 2.85 -21.93 -4.11
CA GLN A 46 4.11 -22.64 -4.10
C GLN A 46 4.99 -22.20 -2.93
N TYR A 47 5.75 -23.13 -2.36
CA TYR A 47 6.80 -22.82 -1.38
C TYR A 47 8.02 -23.71 -1.55
N LEU A 48 9.18 -23.19 -1.15
CA LEU A 48 10.44 -23.93 -1.05
C LEU A 48 10.58 -24.47 0.37
N ASP A 49 10.89 -25.76 0.49
CA ASP A 49 11.32 -26.42 1.72
C ASP A 49 12.84 -26.65 1.61
N TYR A 50 13.60 -26.01 2.48
CA TYR A 50 15.05 -26.14 2.53
C TYR A 50 15.51 -26.74 3.86
N GLY A 51 14.71 -27.61 4.50
CA GLY A 51 15.06 -28.22 5.79
C GLY A 51 16.42 -28.91 5.80
N GLU A 52 16.81 -29.59 4.72
CA GLU A 52 18.13 -30.25 4.60
C GLU A 52 19.30 -29.28 4.34
N HIS A 53 18.97 -28.01 4.06
CA HIS A 53 19.91 -26.95 3.67
C HIS A 53 19.80 -25.70 4.55
N LEU A 54 19.01 -25.75 5.63
CA LEU A 54 18.72 -24.60 6.48
C LEU A 54 20.01 -24.04 7.08
N ASP A 55 20.88 -24.90 7.62
CA ASP A 55 22.15 -24.48 8.23
C ASP A 55 23.04 -23.69 7.24
N ALA A 56 23.08 -24.12 5.98
CA ALA A 56 23.87 -23.45 4.96
C ALA A 56 23.25 -22.11 4.56
N LEU A 57 21.92 -22.05 4.45
CA LEU A 57 21.20 -20.81 4.18
C LEU A 57 21.26 -19.83 5.36
N GLU A 58 21.23 -20.31 6.60
CA GLU A 58 21.43 -19.51 7.81
C GLU A 58 22.84 -18.91 7.86
N GLY A 59 23.86 -19.66 7.46
CA GLY A 59 25.22 -19.15 7.32
C GLY A 59 25.36 -18.05 6.25
N ILE A 60 24.58 -18.13 5.18
CA ILE A 60 24.54 -17.12 4.10
C ILE A 60 23.69 -15.91 4.49
N CYS A 61 22.53 -16.15 5.10
CA CYS A 61 21.47 -15.18 5.35
C CYS A 61 20.77 -15.51 6.68
N PRO A 62 21.31 -15.07 7.84
CA PRO A 62 20.76 -15.34 9.18
C PRO A 62 19.32 -14.87 9.43
N VAL A 63 18.75 -14.09 8.51
CA VAL A 63 17.34 -13.69 8.56
C VAL A 63 16.42 -14.85 8.17
N ILE A 64 16.92 -15.82 7.41
CA ILE A 64 16.24 -17.08 7.15
C ILE A 64 16.32 -17.91 8.43
N ARG A 65 15.19 -18.08 9.12
CA ARG A 65 15.07 -18.94 10.32
C ARG A 65 13.93 -19.95 10.24
N SER A 66 13.19 -19.89 9.14
CA SER A 66 12.12 -20.84 8.86
C SER A 66 12.66 -21.86 7.88
N GLN A 67 12.20 -23.09 7.95
CA GLN A 67 12.46 -24.13 6.95
C GLN A 67 11.79 -23.83 5.59
N PHE A 68 10.78 -22.96 5.59
CA PHE A 68 9.91 -22.74 4.44
C PHE A 68 9.98 -21.30 3.93
N MET A 69 9.98 -21.14 2.61
CA MET A 69 9.84 -19.83 1.95
C MET A 69 8.75 -19.91 0.89
N ILE A 70 7.73 -19.07 1.00
CA ILE A 70 6.69 -18.96 -0.02
C ILE A 70 7.28 -18.35 -1.29
N VAL A 71 6.99 -18.99 -2.42
CA VAL A 71 7.31 -18.49 -3.76
C VAL A 71 6.14 -17.66 -4.23
N ARG A 72 6.29 -16.34 -4.10
CA ARG A 72 5.30 -15.36 -4.54
C ARG A 72 5.32 -15.23 -6.06
N ASP A 73 4.17 -15.01 -6.66
CA ASP A 73 4.12 -14.66 -8.09
C ASP A 73 4.84 -13.34 -8.33
N GLU A 74 4.74 -12.41 -7.38
CA GLU A 74 5.54 -11.18 -7.34
C GLU A 74 7.06 -11.41 -7.45
N TYR A 75 7.58 -12.51 -6.91
CA TYR A 75 9.00 -12.83 -7.06
C TYR A 75 9.36 -13.29 -8.47
N LYS A 76 8.44 -14.01 -9.13
CA LYS A 76 8.60 -14.46 -10.51
C LYS A 76 8.53 -13.26 -11.45
N ASP A 77 7.56 -12.37 -11.26
CA ASP A 77 7.37 -11.15 -12.04
C ASP A 77 8.59 -10.24 -11.91
N ALA A 78 9.10 -10.07 -10.68
CA ALA A 78 10.34 -9.33 -10.44
C ALA A 78 11.55 -9.98 -11.13
N MET A 79 11.72 -11.29 -11.06
CA MET A 79 12.80 -11.98 -11.75
C MET A 79 12.70 -11.84 -13.28
N GLU A 80 11.51 -12.01 -13.84
CA GLU A 80 11.27 -11.87 -15.27
C GLU A 80 11.57 -10.45 -15.75
N ALA A 81 11.11 -9.44 -15.01
CA ALA A 81 11.38 -8.04 -15.31
C ALA A 81 12.90 -7.77 -15.31
N LEU A 82 13.62 -8.20 -14.27
CA LEU A 82 15.07 -7.98 -14.15
C LEU A 82 15.90 -8.72 -15.21
N GLU A 83 15.43 -9.88 -15.70
CA GLU A 83 16.13 -10.64 -16.74
C GLU A 83 15.88 -10.09 -18.14
N ASN A 84 14.67 -9.59 -18.43
CA ASN A 84 14.23 -9.33 -19.79
C ASN A 84 14.12 -7.83 -20.15
N ASP A 85 13.92 -6.95 -19.16
CA ASP A 85 13.74 -5.53 -19.46
C ASP A 85 15.09 -4.80 -19.57
N ILE A 86 15.27 -4.12 -20.70
CA ILE A 86 16.44 -3.29 -21.01
C ILE A 86 16.67 -2.18 -19.98
N ASN A 87 15.61 -1.73 -19.30
CA ASN A 87 15.68 -0.72 -18.25
C ASN A 87 16.52 -1.17 -17.04
N TYR A 88 16.78 -2.47 -16.89
CA TYR A 88 17.59 -3.02 -15.80
C TYR A 88 18.98 -3.47 -16.22
N GLN A 89 19.44 -3.12 -17.43
CA GLN A 89 20.77 -3.49 -17.93
C GLN A 89 21.92 -3.04 -17.00
N TYR A 90 21.73 -1.93 -16.27
CA TYR A 90 22.71 -1.39 -15.32
C TYR A 90 22.45 -1.79 -13.86
N GLY A 91 21.52 -2.73 -13.64
CA GLY A 91 21.02 -3.15 -12.34
C GLY A 91 19.73 -2.45 -11.94
N ALA A 92 19.18 -2.86 -10.81
CA ALA A 92 17.91 -2.36 -10.29
C ALA A 92 17.93 -2.21 -8.77
N ALA A 93 17.23 -1.19 -8.27
CA ALA A 93 16.88 -1.09 -6.86
C ALA A 93 15.50 -1.73 -6.62
N ILE A 94 15.46 -2.71 -5.72
CA ILE A 94 14.19 -3.34 -5.30
C ILE A 94 13.63 -2.56 -4.11
N LEU A 95 12.48 -1.92 -4.33
CA LEU A 95 11.78 -1.12 -3.34
C LEU A 95 10.48 -1.81 -2.91
N GLY A 96 9.92 -1.33 -1.81
CA GLY A 96 8.66 -1.86 -1.25
C GLY A 96 8.59 -1.62 0.26
N GLN A 97 7.42 -1.83 0.84
CA GLN A 97 7.22 -1.60 2.28
C GLN A 97 8.16 -2.47 3.14
N PRO A 98 8.58 -1.99 4.33
CA PRO A 98 9.36 -2.80 5.26
C PRO A 98 8.62 -4.10 5.61
N GLY A 99 9.31 -5.25 5.53
CA GLY A 99 8.75 -6.55 5.91
C GLY A 99 7.96 -7.30 4.83
N ILE A 100 7.83 -6.78 3.60
CA ILE A 100 7.14 -7.45 2.48
C ILE A 100 7.95 -8.58 1.81
N GLY A 101 9.18 -8.83 2.27
CA GLY A 101 9.98 -9.95 1.78
C GLY A 101 11.00 -9.62 0.68
N LYS A 102 11.51 -8.38 0.60
CA LYS A 102 12.62 -8.01 -0.30
C LYS A 102 13.88 -8.87 -0.07
N THR A 103 14.23 -9.11 1.19
CA THR A 103 15.37 -9.97 1.55
C THR A 103 15.14 -11.41 1.07
N PHE A 104 13.92 -11.94 1.21
CA PHE A 104 13.56 -13.26 0.69
C PHE A 104 13.58 -13.31 -0.84
N PHE A 105 13.22 -12.21 -1.52
CA PHE A 105 13.37 -12.10 -2.97
C PHE A 105 14.85 -12.25 -3.40
N LEU A 106 15.82 -11.66 -2.69
CA LEU A 106 17.23 -11.85 -3.03
C LEU A 106 17.67 -13.32 -2.92
N VAL A 107 17.15 -14.05 -1.93
CA VAL A 107 17.40 -15.49 -1.76
C VAL A 107 16.76 -16.28 -2.88
N PHE A 108 15.51 -15.96 -3.23
CA PHE A 108 14.81 -16.54 -4.38
C PHE A 108 15.59 -16.31 -5.69
N ALA A 109 16.05 -15.08 -5.93
CA ALA A 109 16.84 -14.71 -7.09
C ALA A 109 18.17 -15.47 -7.16
N LEU A 110 18.87 -15.62 -6.03
CA LEU A 110 20.07 -16.44 -5.93
C LEU A 110 19.76 -17.88 -6.37
N ILE A 111 18.75 -18.51 -5.77
CA ILE A 111 18.36 -19.89 -6.06
C ILE A 111 18.05 -20.07 -7.55
N GLU A 112 17.20 -19.22 -8.13
CA GLU A 112 16.81 -19.31 -9.53
C GLU A 112 18.01 -19.20 -10.48
N ARG A 113 18.97 -18.31 -10.19
CA ARG A 113 20.18 -18.21 -11.00
C ARG A 113 21.10 -19.41 -10.86
N LEU A 114 21.30 -19.95 -9.66
CA LEU A 114 22.09 -21.16 -9.46
C LEU A 114 21.47 -22.36 -10.18
N ARG A 115 20.13 -22.47 -10.20
CA ARG A 115 19.43 -23.49 -11.00
C ARG A 115 19.69 -23.35 -12.49
N LYS A 116 19.75 -22.12 -13.00
CA LYS A 116 20.14 -21.81 -14.39
C LYS A 116 21.64 -21.90 -14.64
N GLN A 117 22.45 -22.34 -13.67
CA GLN A 117 23.92 -22.40 -13.72
C GLN A 117 24.56 -21.04 -14.04
N GLN A 118 23.93 -19.97 -13.57
CA GLN A 118 24.37 -18.62 -13.82
C GLN A 118 25.23 -18.10 -12.66
N PRO A 119 26.44 -17.56 -12.95
CA PRO A 119 27.29 -16.97 -11.93
C PRO A 119 26.57 -15.85 -11.18
N THR A 120 26.65 -15.90 -9.85
CA THR A 120 25.94 -14.95 -8.98
C THR A 120 26.81 -14.62 -7.77
N ALA A 121 27.01 -13.33 -7.52
CA ALA A 121 27.60 -12.82 -6.30
C ALA A 121 26.49 -12.44 -5.32
N PHE A 122 26.60 -12.88 -4.07
CA PHE A 122 25.61 -12.63 -3.03
C PHE A 122 26.29 -12.06 -1.80
N GLN A 123 25.85 -10.87 -1.38
CA GLN A 123 26.32 -10.21 -0.18
C GLN A 123 25.17 -10.06 0.79
N PHE A 124 25.35 -10.65 1.97
CA PHE A 124 24.47 -10.44 3.11
C PHE A 124 25.20 -9.75 4.28
N TRP A 125 26.51 -9.98 4.38
CA TRP A 125 27.38 -9.44 5.42
C TRP A 125 28.11 -8.18 4.94
N ASP A 126 28.58 -7.40 5.90
CA ASP A 126 29.18 -6.08 5.66
C ASP A 126 30.55 -6.17 5.02
N ASP A 127 31.29 -7.22 5.39
CA ASP A 127 32.70 -7.37 5.13
C ASP A 127 33.02 -8.44 4.08
N GLU A 128 32.05 -9.28 3.71
CA GLU A 128 32.21 -10.41 2.81
C GLU A 128 31.04 -10.62 1.85
N TYR A 129 31.34 -11.16 0.67
CA TYR A 129 30.36 -11.68 -0.28
C TYR A 129 30.81 -13.03 -0.84
N CYS A 130 29.84 -13.85 -1.23
CA CYS A 130 30.08 -15.15 -1.87
C CYS A 130 29.92 -15.02 -3.38
N LEU A 131 30.85 -15.53 -4.17
CA LEU A 131 30.73 -15.70 -5.61
C LEU A 131 30.49 -17.17 -5.94
N PHE A 132 29.30 -17.48 -6.43
CA PHE A 132 28.91 -18.80 -6.90
C PHE A 132 29.18 -18.93 -8.40
N THR A 133 29.92 -19.97 -8.79
CA THR A 133 30.23 -20.28 -10.19
C THR A 133 30.11 -21.78 -10.49
N GLY A 134 30.34 -22.18 -11.73
CA GLY A 134 30.41 -23.59 -12.13
C GLY A 134 31.59 -24.35 -11.51
N GLU A 135 32.61 -23.64 -11.03
CA GLU A 135 33.80 -24.25 -10.42
C GLU A 135 33.66 -24.44 -8.91
N GLY A 136 32.76 -23.67 -8.27
CA GLY A 136 32.59 -23.66 -6.82
C GLY A 136 32.07 -22.33 -6.31
N VAL A 137 31.96 -22.23 -4.99
CA VAL A 137 31.77 -20.98 -4.27
C VAL A 137 33.10 -20.44 -3.78
N THR A 138 33.26 -19.11 -3.78
CA THR A 138 34.43 -18.44 -3.19
C THR A 138 33.98 -17.26 -2.35
N VAL A 139 34.57 -17.08 -1.18
CA VAL A 139 34.30 -15.95 -0.28
C VAL A 139 35.33 -14.85 -0.50
N HIS A 140 34.87 -13.61 -0.60
CA HIS A 140 35.70 -12.44 -0.87
C HIS A 140 35.35 -11.30 0.06
N SER A 141 36.32 -10.45 0.38
CA SER A 141 36.05 -9.26 1.18
C SER A 141 35.29 -8.19 0.37
N ALA A 142 34.21 -7.67 0.95
CA ALA A 142 33.41 -6.55 0.43
C ALA A 142 34.20 -5.23 0.34
N ASN A 143 35.24 -5.07 1.14
CA ASN A 143 36.08 -3.87 1.20
C ASN A 143 37.15 -3.81 0.11
N LYS A 144 37.45 -4.92 -0.57
CA LYS A 144 38.43 -4.97 -1.65
C LYS A 144 37.74 -4.70 -2.98
N ALA A 145 38.22 -3.68 -3.70
CA ALA A 145 37.79 -3.43 -5.06
C ALA A 145 38.15 -4.64 -5.95
N TRP A 146 37.22 -5.05 -6.81
CA TRP A 146 37.44 -6.21 -7.67
C TRP A 146 38.52 -5.93 -8.72
N ILE A 147 39.38 -6.91 -8.96
CA ILE A 147 40.23 -6.93 -10.17
C ILE A 147 39.34 -7.31 -11.36
N LYS A 148 38.98 -6.31 -12.20
CA LYS A 148 38.06 -6.39 -13.36
C LYS A 148 38.19 -7.64 -14.26
N TRP A 149 39.36 -8.26 -14.35
CA TRP A 149 39.65 -9.33 -15.30
C TRP A 149 39.26 -10.74 -14.83
N LYS A 150 38.81 -10.91 -13.58
CA LYS A 150 38.50 -12.24 -13.01
C LYS A 150 37.01 -12.57 -12.89
N MET A 151 36.10 -11.64 -13.20
CA MET A 151 34.67 -11.92 -13.14
C MET A 151 34.21 -12.66 -14.40
N PRO A 152 33.45 -13.75 -14.26
CA PRO A 152 32.67 -14.28 -15.37
C PRO A 152 31.81 -13.19 -15.99
N ARG A 153 31.53 -13.30 -17.29
CA ARG A 153 30.53 -12.43 -17.92
C ARG A 153 29.16 -12.74 -17.31
N ASN A 154 28.28 -11.75 -17.27
CA ASN A 154 26.88 -11.89 -16.84
C ASN A 154 26.67 -12.34 -15.37
N VAL A 155 27.57 -11.92 -14.48
CA VAL A 155 27.40 -12.13 -13.03
C VAL A 155 26.38 -11.13 -12.50
N TRP A 156 25.33 -11.64 -11.85
CA TRP A 156 24.47 -10.79 -11.03
C TRP A 156 25.08 -10.58 -9.66
N ALA A 157 24.98 -9.37 -9.13
CA ALA A 157 25.40 -9.03 -7.78
C ALA A 157 24.18 -8.67 -6.94
N LEU A 158 23.90 -9.48 -5.94
CA LEU A 158 22.74 -9.36 -5.04
C LEU A 158 23.22 -8.83 -3.69
N SER A 159 22.60 -7.76 -3.20
CA SER A 159 22.99 -7.10 -1.94
C SER A 159 21.77 -6.52 -1.25
N ASP A 160 21.61 -6.81 0.05
CA ASP A 160 20.58 -6.21 0.89
C ASP A 160 21.08 -4.88 1.48
N SER A 161 20.82 -3.77 0.79
CA SER A 161 21.23 -2.44 1.24
C SER A 161 20.24 -1.85 2.26
N HIS A 162 20.52 -2.03 3.55
CA HIS A 162 19.70 -1.43 4.61
C HIS A 162 20.22 -0.04 5.02
N GLY A 163 19.90 0.97 4.19
CA GLY A 163 19.71 2.41 4.49
C GLY A 163 20.82 3.24 5.17
N THR A 164 21.52 2.68 6.15
CA THR A 164 22.56 3.34 6.95
C THR A 164 23.62 2.38 7.50
N LYS A 165 23.40 1.06 7.49
CA LYS A 165 24.35 0.09 8.06
C LYS A 165 25.16 -0.67 7.01
N TYR A 166 24.55 -0.95 5.86
CA TYR A 166 25.09 -1.90 4.89
C TYR A 166 25.23 -1.25 3.53
N GLU A 167 26.49 -1.04 3.12
CA GLU A 167 26.82 -0.65 1.76
C GLU A 167 27.07 -1.90 0.92
N PRO A 168 26.60 -1.94 -0.33
CA PRO A 168 27.02 -2.97 -1.26
C PRO A 168 28.55 -3.01 -1.37
N ALA A 169 29.10 -4.21 -1.55
CA ALA A 169 30.52 -4.44 -1.69
C ALA A 169 31.09 -3.51 -2.76
N LYS A 170 32.28 -2.94 -2.51
CA LYS A 170 32.95 -2.04 -3.47
C LYS A 170 33.12 -2.70 -4.85
N ALA A 171 33.19 -4.02 -4.82
CA ALA A 171 33.28 -4.92 -5.95
C ALA A 171 32.05 -4.84 -6.90
N PHE A 172 30.86 -4.48 -6.38
CA PHE A 172 29.62 -4.39 -7.15
C PHE A 172 29.52 -3.09 -7.96
N LYS A 173 30.47 -2.14 -7.82
CA LYS A 173 30.53 -0.85 -8.55
C LYS A 173 29.24 -0.02 -8.46
N HIS A 174 28.82 0.27 -7.24
CA HIS A 174 27.66 1.12 -6.99
C HIS A 174 28.01 2.26 -6.02
N PRO A 175 27.38 3.44 -6.15
CA PRO A 175 27.45 4.45 -5.09
C PRO A 175 26.77 3.91 -3.82
N ALA A 176 27.19 4.41 -2.65
CA ALA A 176 26.75 3.95 -1.34
C ALA A 176 25.23 3.95 -1.13
N ARG A 177 24.47 4.72 -1.93
CA ARG A 177 23.03 4.87 -1.79
C ARG A 177 22.30 4.56 -3.09
N TRP A 178 21.28 3.71 -3.04
CA TRP A 178 20.46 3.33 -4.20
C TRP A 178 19.82 4.55 -4.92
N LYS A 179 19.53 5.63 -4.18
CA LYS A 179 19.00 6.88 -4.77
C LYS A 179 20.01 7.54 -5.71
N ASP A 180 21.28 7.55 -5.31
CA ASP A 180 22.34 8.10 -6.14
C ASP A 180 22.63 7.15 -7.31
N TRP A 181 22.50 5.84 -7.08
CA TRP A 181 22.68 4.83 -8.12
C TRP A 181 21.64 4.95 -9.24
N THR A 182 20.35 4.98 -8.88
CA THR A 182 19.24 5.15 -9.82
C THR A 182 19.35 6.48 -10.58
N LYS A 183 19.74 7.56 -9.90
CA LYS A 183 19.91 8.89 -10.52
C LYS A 183 21.14 9.00 -11.43
N GLN A 184 22.30 8.50 -11.01
CA GLN A 184 23.57 8.74 -11.70
C GLN A 184 23.85 7.70 -12.79
N PHE A 185 23.42 6.45 -12.59
CA PHE A 185 23.78 5.33 -13.44
C PHE A 185 22.58 4.76 -14.22
N GLY A 186 21.40 5.38 -14.10
CA GLY A 186 20.19 4.93 -14.78
C GLY A 186 19.75 3.53 -14.37
N ALA A 187 20.09 3.10 -13.14
CA ALA A 187 19.59 1.83 -12.61
C ALA A 187 18.07 1.90 -12.50
N GLY A 188 17.40 0.83 -12.90
CA GLY A 188 15.95 0.75 -12.84
C GLY A 188 15.45 0.67 -11.39
N ILE A 189 14.16 0.93 -11.22
CA ILE A 189 13.48 0.80 -9.93
C ILE A 189 12.36 -0.21 -10.12
N TYR A 190 12.42 -1.30 -9.35
CA TYR A 190 11.33 -2.27 -9.27
C TYR A 190 10.66 -2.13 -7.91
N ILE A 191 9.37 -1.79 -7.89
CA ILE A 191 8.59 -1.64 -6.65
C ILE A 191 7.79 -2.92 -6.46
N MET A 192 8.16 -3.70 -5.45
CA MET A 192 7.47 -4.95 -5.17
C MET A 192 6.08 -4.72 -4.60
N ASP A 193 5.12 -5.50 -5.09
CA ASP A 193 3.77 -5.52 -4.53
C ASP A 193 3.70 -6.17 -3.14
N VAL A 194 2.63 -5.83 -2.43
CA VAL A 194 2.32 -6.35 -1.11
C VAL A 194 1.80 -7.78 -1.18
N TRP A 195 1.72 -8.47 -0.03
CA TRP A 195 1.27 -9.85 -0.01
C TRP A 195 -0.23 -9.97 -0.31
N MET A 196 -0.58 -10.96 -1.13
CA MET A 196 -1.96 -11.30 -1.45
C MET A 196 -2.60 -12.10 -0.29
N LYS A 197 -3.93 -12.15 -0.23
CA LYS A 197 -4.64 -12.87 0.85
C LYS A 197 -4.31 -14.35 0.85
N GLU A 198 -4.19 -14.93 -0.34
CA GLU A 198 -3.87 -16.33 -0.58
C GLU A 198 -2.45 -16.64 -0.08
N GLU A 199 -1.48 -15.76 -0.36
CA GLU A 199 -0.10 -15.90 0.14
C GLU A 199 -0.06 -15.84 1.68
N LEU A 200 -0.82 -14.94 2.29
CA LEU A 200 -0.91 -14.83 3.76
C LEU A 200 -1.59 -16.05 4.38
N ALA A 201 -2.62 -16.58 3.74
CA ALA A 201 -3.30 -17.79 4.19
C ALA A 201 -2.37 -19.01 4.10
N ALA A 202 -1.63 -19.16 3.00
CA ALA A 202 -0.60 -20.19 2.88
C ALA A 202 0.47 -20.05 3.97
N LEU A 203 0.94 -18.82 4.24
CA LEU A 203 1.92 -18.57 5.29
C LEU A 203 1.42 -18.96 6.68
N ALA A 204 0.18 -18.59 7.01
CA ALA A 204 -0.46 -19.00 8.26
C ALA A 204 -0.54 -20.52 8.37
N SER A 205 -0.96 -21.21 7.31
CA SER A 205 -1.08 -22.66 7.26
C SER A 205 0.27 -23.37 7.47
N ILE A 206 1.31 -22.96 6.74
CA ILE A 206 2.68 -23.53 6.86
C ILE A 206 3.18 -23.42 8.28
N LEU A 207 3.01 -22.24 8.88
CA LEU A 207 3.50 -21.94 10.22
C LEU A 207 2.54 -22.38 11.33
N SER A 208 1.46 -23.11 10.99
CA SER A 208 0.44 -23.59 11.94
C SER A 208 -0.24 -22.47 12.76
N PHE A 209 -0.39 -21.29 12.18
CA PHE A 209 -1.18 -20.19 12.74
C PHE A 209 -2.64 -20.24 12.29
N ASN A 210 -3.51 -19.54 13.01
CA ASN A 210 -4.92 -19.40 12.62
C ASN A 210 -5.06 -18.49 11.39
N VAL A 211 -5.40 -19.07 10.24
CA VAL A 211 -5.58 -18.39 8.94
C VAL A 211 -6.57 -17.24 9.04
N HIS A 212 -7.77 -17.47 9.60
CA HIS A 212 -8.80 -16.43 9.75
C HIS A 212 -8.29 -15.24 10.55
N ARG A 213 -7.57 -15.48 11.64
CA ARG A 213 -6.98 -14.41 12.45
C ARG A 213 -5.94 -13.62 11.66
N MET A 214 -5.08 -14.29 10.89
CA MET A 214 -4.09 -13.63 10.04
C MET A 214 -4.74 -12.72 9.00
N LEU A 215 -5.79 -13.18 8.33
CA LEU A 215 -6.51 -12.40 7.32
C LEU A 215 -7.28 -11.22 7.91
N ASN A 216 -7.85 -11.39 9.11
CA ASN A 216 -8.49 -10.29 9.84
C ASN A 216 -7.47 -9.21 10.21
N LEU A 217 -6.31 -9.62 10.75
CA LEU A 217 -5.21 -8.69 11.05
C LEU A 217 -4.67 -8.01 9.78
N ALA A 218 -4.57 -8.72 8.65
CA ALA A 218 -4.12 -8.15 7.39
C ALA A 218 -5.10 -7.10 6.85
N THR A 219 -6.40 -7.34 7.01
CA THR A 219 -7.45 -6.37 6.67
C THR A 219 -7.36 -5.12 7.56
N GLU A 220 -7.00 -5.31 8.83
CA GLU A 220 -6.94 -4.23 9.81
C GLU A 220 -5.65 -3.39 9.69
N TRP A 221 -4.50 -4.04 9.63
CA TRP A 221 -3.16 -3.45 9.78
C TRP A 221 -2.33 -3.43 8.50
N GLY A 222 -2.79 -4.14 7.47
CA GLY A 222 -2.13 -4.26 6.18
C GLY A 222 -1.41 -5.60 6.01
N PRO A 223 -1.15 -6.01 4.76
CA PRO A 223 -0.58 -7.32 4.42
C PRO A 223 0.95 -7.37 4.57
N CYS A 224 1.49 -6.97 5.73
CA CYS A 224 2.91 -7.09 6.03
C CYS A 224 3.17 -8.34 6.90
N PRO A 225 3.67 -9.45 6.35
CA PRO A 225 3.82 -10.71 7.10
C PRO A 225 4.62 -10.55 8.39
N ARG A 226 5.71 -9.77 8.37
CA ARG A 226 6.54 -9.56 9.56
C ARG A 226 5.73 -8.99 10.73
N THR A 227 4.91 -7.96 10.46
CA THR A 227 4.06 -7.34 11.48
C THR A 227 2.96 -8.30 11.91
N LEU A 228 2.31 -8.98 10.96
CA LEU A 228 1.21 -9.91 11.24
C LEU A 228 1.66 -11.10 12.09
N LEU A 229 2.81 -11.71 11.77
CA LEU A 229 3.38 -12.82 12.54
C LEU A 229 3.76 -12.37 13.96
N ALA A 230 4.30 -11.16 14.12
CA ALA A 230 4.60 -10.61 15.44
C ALA A 230 3.33 -10.41 16.29
N MET A 231 2.25 -9.93 15.68
CA MET A 231 0.93 -9.79 16.35
C MET A 231 0.28 -11.13 16.68
N LEU A 232 0.38 -12.12 15.78
CA LEU A 232 -0.13 -13.48 16.00
C LEU A 232 0.61 -14.18 17.15
N THR A 233 1.91 -13.93 17.26
CA THR A 233 2.75 -14.50 18.32
C THR A 233 2.54 -13.78 19.66
N ASN A 234 2.27 -12.48 19.63
CA ASN A 234 2.17 -11.66 20.84
C ASN A 234 1.10 -10.57 20.71
N LYS A 235 -0.01 -10.74 21.44
CA LYS A 235 -1.11 -9.77 21.50
C LYS A 235 -0.69 -8.38 21.99
N ALA A 236 0.35 -8.28 22.83
CA ALA A 236 0.87 -6.99 23.27
C ALA A 236 1.46 -6.17 22.11
N VAL A 237 2.04 -6.83 21.10
CA VAL A 237 2.55 -6.17 19.89
C VAL A 237 1.41 -5.52 19.09
N GLU A 238 0.24 -6.16 19.02
CA GLU A 238 -0.94 -5.58 18.38
C GLU A 238 -1.41 -4.31 19.11
N LEU A 239 -1.52 -4.37 20.45
CA LEU A 239 -1.90 -3.20 21.26
C LEU A 239 -0.88 -2.07 21.14
N GLN A 240 0.41 -2.39 21.15
CA GLN A 240 1.48 -1.41 20.95
C GLN A 240 1.43 -0.79 19.55
N THR A 241 1.14 -1.59 18.52
CA THR A 241 1.01 -1.10 17.14
C THR A 241 -0.15 -0.13 17.00
N GLN A 242 -1.31 -0.46 17.59
CA GLN A 242 -2.46 0.46 17.66
C GLN A 242 -2.09 1.77 18.36
N ALA A 243 -1.41 1.71 19.51
CA ALA A 243 -0.97 2.90 20.25
C ALA A 243 0.02 3.75 19.43
N ASN A 244 0.99 3.11 18.77
CA ASN A 244 1.95 3.77 17.90
C ASN A 244 1.27 4.44 16.71
N ILE A 245 0.31 3.77 16.06
CA ILE A 245 -0.46 4.34 14.94
C ILE A 245 -1.28 5.54 15.40
N ASN A 246 -1.93 5.47 16.56
CA ASN A 246 -2.66 6.61 17.11
C ASN A 246 -1.74 7.81 17.39
N SER A 247 -0.56 7.56 17.94
CA SER A 247 0.45 8.58 18.20
C SER A 247 0.98 9.21 16.89
N LEU A 248 1.34 8.37 15.91
CA LEU A 248 1.81 8.82 14.59
C LEU A 248 0.74 9.55 13.80
N ALA A 249 -0.52 9.13 13.90
CA ALA A 249 -1.64 9.83 13.29
C ALA A 249 -1.81 11.24 13.87
N LEU A 250 -1.69 11.38 15.21
CA LEU A 250 -1.71 12.68 15.87
C LEU A 250 -0.57 13.59 15.40
N ASP A 251 0.66 13.06 15.43
CA ASP A 251 1.86 13.79 14.98
C ASP A 251 1.77 14.18 13.51
N PHE A 252 1.31 13.26 12.64
CA PHE A 252 1.11 13.51 11.22
C PHE A 252 0.14 14.66 10.99
N VAL A 253 -1.00 14.69 11.70
CA VAL A 253 -1.97 15.78 11.57
C VAL A 253 -1.38 17.10 12.03
N GLN A 254 -0.69 17.12 13.17
CA GLN A 254 -0.07 18.33 13.73
C GLN A 254 1.05 18.88 12.83
N ASN A 255 1.76 18.00 12.12
CA ASN A 255 2.92 18.33 11.30
C ASN A 255 2.67 18.11 9.80
N THR A 256 1.41 18.11 9.35
CA THR A 256 1.02 17.70 7.99
C THR A 256 1.81 18.41 6.90
N GLY A 257 2.03 19.72 7.05
CA GLY A 257 2.80 20.51 6.09
C GLY A 257 4.24 20.00 5.93
N ASN A 258 4.93 19.69 7.03
CA ASN A 258 6.31 19.21 7.01
C ASN A 258 6.42 17.83 6.35
N TYR A 259 5.50 16.93 6.69
CA TYR A 259 5.45 15.60 6.09
C TYR A 259 5.18 15.68 4.59
N ILE A 260 4.19 16.46 4.16
CA ILE A 260 3.83 16.58 2.74
C ILE A 260 4.95 17.25 1.95
N SER A 261 5.60 18.29 2.47
CA SER A 261 6.77 18.89 1.81
C SER A 261 7.93 17.90 1.68
N SER A 262 8.11 17.01 2.66
CA SER A 262 9.13 15.95 2.58
C SER A 262 8.81 14.89 1.52
N LEU A 263 7.53 14.71 1.18
CA LEU A 263 7.08 13.81 0.11
C LEU A 263 7.30 14.39 -1.30
N GLU A 264 7.58 15.70 -1.47
CA GLU A 264 7.94 16.28 -2.78
C GLU A 264 9.16 15.60 -3.41
N PHE A 265 10.08 15.12 -2.59
CA PHE A 265 11.26 14.38 -3.05
C PHE A 265 10.97 12.94 -3.47
N LEU A 266 9.74 12.46 -3.26
CA LEU A 266 9.24 11.13 -3.61
C LEU A 266 8.21 11.20 -4.74
N ASP A 267 8.08 12.32 -5.45
CA ASP A 267 7.39 12.39 -6.74
C ASP A 267 8.14 11.49 -7.75
N LEU A 268 7.90 10.19 -7.61
CA LEU A 268 8.20 9.19 -8.62
C LEU A 268 7.56 9.72 -9.90
N PRO A 269 8.30 9.83 -11.01
CA PRO A 269 7.74 10.34 -12.25
C PRO A 269 6.55 9.45 -12.62
N LEU A 270 5.34 9.99 -12.40
CA LEU A 270 4.04 9.42 -12.79
C LEU A 270 3.94 9.23 -14.32
N GLY A 271 4.94 9.72 -15.07
CA GLY A 271 5.08 9.48 -16.49
C GLY A 271 5.91 8.23 -16.76
N LYS A 272 5.21 7.12 -17.07
CA LYS A 272 5.61 5.98 -17.94
C LYS A 272 5.51 4.58 -17.32
N THR A 273 5.35 4.41 -16.01
CA THR A 273 4.92 3.11 -15.49
C THR A 273 3.41 3.01 -15.67
N GLY A 274 2.97 2.18 -16.63
CA GLY A 274 1.55 1.85 -16.79
C GLY A 274 0.98 1.48 -15.43
N ALA A 275 -0.10 2.16 -15.03
CA ALA A 275 -0.79 2.01 -13.75
C ALA A 275 0.16 1.84 -12.55
N ILE A 276 0.45 2.92 -11.82
CA ILE A 276 0.73 2.72 -10.38
C ILE A 276 -0.43 1.86 -9.88
N PRO A 277 -0.18 0.66 -9.33
CA PRO A 277 -1.26 -0.19 -8.90
C PRO A 277 -2.15 0.63 -7.98
N ASN A 278 -3.46 0.62 -8.21
CA ASN A 278 -4.47 1.29 -7.38
C ASN A 278 -4.52 0.71 -5.93
N HIS A 279 -3.43 0.08 -5.47
CA HIS A 279 -3.33 -0.82 -4.35
C HIS A 279 -2.57 -0.25 -3.16
N ILE A 280 -2.26 1.05 -3.12
CA ILE A 280 -2.01 1.73 -1.83
C ILE A 280 -3.37 1.91 -1.14
N HIS A 281 -4.00 0.78 -0.77
CA HIS A 281 -5.10 0.76 0.17
C HIS A 281 -4.47 1.07 1.53
N SER A 282 -4.47 2.34 1.94
CA SER A 282 -4.38 2.61 3.37
C SER A 282 -5.48 1.77 4.04
N THR A 283 -5.11 0.90 4.98
CA THR A 283 -6.13 0.09 5.63
C THR A 283 -7.13 1.03 6.28
N THR A 284 -8.42 0.74 6.11
CA THR A 284 -9.52 1.54 6.65
C THR A 284 -9.29 1.96 8.11
N PRO A 285 -8.69 1.12 8.99
CA PRO A 285 -8.34 1.50 10.36
C PRO A 285 -7.25 2.57 10.48
N ILE A 286 -6.19 2.56 9.67
CA ILE A 286 -5.16 3.61 9.73
C ILE A 286 -5.78 4.96 9.34
N VAL A 287 -6.57 4.99 8.27
CA VAL A 287 -7.25 6.22 7.85
C VAL A 287 -8.28 6.64 8.91
N HIS A 288 -8.93 5.70 9.58
CA HIS A 288 -9.81 5.99 10.72
C HIS A 288 -9.04 6.60 11.90
N CYS A 289 -7.84 6.13 12.21
CA CYS A 289 -6.98 6.73 13.25
C CYS A 289 -6.58 8.16 12.89
N ILE A 290 -6.21 8.41 11.62
CA ILE A 290 -5.95 9.75 11.11
C ILE A 290 -7.19 10.63 11.23
N ALA A 291 -8.36 10.12 10.82
CA ALA A 291 -9.62 10.84 10.95
C ALA A 291 -9.91 11.22 12.41
N GLN A 292 -9.80 10.29 13.34
CA GLN A 292 -9.95 10.59 14.77
C GLN A 292 -8.93 11.63 15.25
N ALA A 293 -7.68 11.54 14.82
CA ALA A 293 -6.64 12.51 15.16
C ALA A 293 -6.97 13.91 14.64
N VAL A 294 -7.41 14.03 13.37
CA VAL A 294 -7.92 15.27 12.77
C VAL A 294 -9.06 15.84 13.60
N PHE A 295 -10.02 15.02 14.03
CA PHE A 295 -11.23 15.52 14.69
C PHE A 295 -10.99 16.00 16.12
N LYS A 296 -9.90 15.53 16.75
CA LYS A 296 -9.45 16.02 18.05
C LYS A 296 -8.72 17.36 17.96
N GLN A 297 -8.34 17.83 16.77
CA GLN A 297 -7.66 19.11 16.62
C GLN A 297 -8.63 20.29 16.53
N ASP A 298 -8.11 21.49 16.80
CA ASP A 298 -8.83 22.74 16.59
C ASP A 298 -9.13 22.98 15.09
N ALA A 299 -9.98 23.97 14.81
CA ALA A 299 -10.42 24.25 13.45
C ALA A 299 -9.29 24.68 12.51
N HIS A 300 -8.25 25.36 13.01
CA HIS A 300 -7.12 25.81 12.20
C HIS A 300 -6.27 24.63 11.73
N LEU A 301 -5.87 23.72 12.63
CA LEU A 301 -5.10 22.53 12.26
C LEU A 301 -5.87 21.60 11.31
N ARG A 302 -7.19 21.46 11.50
CA ARG A 302 -8.04 20.70 10.57
C ARG A 302 -8.05 21.28 9.17
N LEU A 303 -8.22 22.60 9.05
CA LEU A 303 -8.18 23.29 7.76
C LEU A 303 -6.79 23.17 7.11
N GLN A 304 -5.72 23.28 7.89
CA GLN A 304 -4.36 23.08 7.40
C GLN A 304 -4.15 21.66 6.87
N PHE A 305 -4.62 20.64 7.59
CA PHE A 305 -4.56 19.24 7.15
C PHE A 305 -5.27 19.05 5.80
N PHE A 306 -6.53 19.49 5.68
CA PHE A 306 -7.29 19.30 4.44
C PHE A 306 -6.72 20.14 3.29
N SER A 307 -6.24 21.35 3.56
CA SER A 307 -5.56 22.18 2.56
C SER A 307 -4.30 21.48 2.02
N ALA A 308 -3.43 21.02 2.92
CA ALA A 308 -2.18 20.39 2.53
C ALA A 308 -2.41 19.06 1.80
N THR A 309 -3.34 18.23 2.25
CA THR A 309 -3.62 16.91 1.63
C THR A 309 -4.41 17.01 0.32
N SER A 310 -5.33 17.97 0.17
CA SER A 310 -6.12 18.16 -1.06
C SER A 310 -5.32 18.69 -2.24
N THR A 311 -4.21 19.39 -1.99
CA THR A 311 -3.30 19.89 -3.04
C THR A 311 -2.48 18.78 -3.71
N ARG A 312 -2.41 17.57 -3.12
CA ARG A 312 -1.61 16.44 -3.62
C ARG A 312 -2.48 15.37 -4.25
N ALA A 313 -2.29 15.13 -5.55
CA ALA A 313 -3.07 14.13 -6.30
C ALA A 313 -3.07 12.73 -5.64
N SER A 314 -1.92 12.28 -5.13
CA SER A 314 -1.73 11.00 -4.46
C SER A 314 -2.47 10.87 -3.11
N MET A 315 -2.80 11.99 -2.47
CA MET A 315 -3.44 12.01 -1.14
C MET A 315 -4.92 12.39 -1.20
N ARG A 316 -5.42 12.87 -2.34
CA ARG A 316 -6.82 13.33 -2.48
C ARG A 316 -7.83 12.27 -2.07
N SER A 317 -7.60 11.00 -2.40
CA SER A 317 -8.50 9.91 -2.02
C SER A 317 -8.55 9.71 -0.49
N ALA A 318 -7.39 9.64 0.17
CA ALA A 318 -7.32 9.53 1.62
C ALA A 318 -7.92 10.76 2.33
N ALA A 319 -7.63 11.96 1.83
CA ALA A 319 -8.21 13.21 2.34
C ALA A 319 -9.73 13.23 2.20
N GLY A 320 -10.25 12.80 1.04
CA GLY A 320 -11.67 12.65 0.77
C GLY A 320 -12.34 11.71 1.75
N TYR A 321 -11.75 10.54 2.00
CA TYR A 321 -12.25 9.59 2.99
C TYR A 321 -12.23 10.15 4.42
N VAL A 322 -11.13 10.80 4.84
CA VAL A 322 -11.04 11.44 6.17
C VAL A 322 -12.12 12.51 6.32
N PHE A 323 -12.35 13.32 5.28
CA PHE A 323 -13.40 14.33 5.25
C PHE A 323 -14.79 13.70 5.30
N GLU A 324 -15.04 12.64 4.54
CA GLU A 324 -16.28 11.87 4.62
C GLU A 324 -16.52 11.36 6.06
N GLN A 325 -15.53 10.74 6.71
CA GLN A 325 -15.71 10.25 8.08
C GLN A 325 -15.99 11.39 9.07
N TRP A 326 -15.42 12.58 8.83
CA TRP A 326 -15.69 13.77 9.64
C TRP A 326 -17.14 14.20 9.52
N MET A 327 -17.63 14.25 8.29
CA MET A 327 -18.98 14.62 7.96
C MET A 327 -19.99 13.65 8.56
N HIS A 328 -19.75 12.34 8.46
CA HIS A 328 -20.55 11.32 9.15
C HIS A 328 -20.61 11.59 10.65
N ALA A 329 -19.45 11.76 11.30
CA ALA A 329 -19.40 12.02 12.74
C ALA A 329 -20.15 13.31 13.12
N HIS A 330 -20.09 14.34 12.28
CA HIS A 330 -20.77 15.62 12.50
C HIS A 330 -22.29 15.50 12.33
N PHE A 331 -22.79 14.85 11.27
CA PHE A 331 -24.23 14.60 11.10
C PHE A 331 -24.82 13.70 12.19
N LEU A 332 -24.02 12.80 12.74
CA LEU A 332 -24.40 11.95 13.86
C LEU A 332 -24.29 12.66 15.22
N SER A 333 -23.54 13.75 15.28
CA SER A 333 -23.42 14.57 16.49
C SER A 333 -24.62 15.51 16.60
N LYS A 334 -25.08 15.79 17.82
CA LYS A 334 -26.11 16.83 18.08
C LYS A 334 -25.58 18.26 17.89
N VAL A 335 -24.43 18.43 17.24
CA VAL A 335 -23.78 19.73 17.04
C VAL A 335 -24.38 20.39 15.81
N HIS A 336 -24.74 21.67 15.95
CA HIS A 336 -25.33 22.43 14.87
C HIS A 336 -24.32 22.63 13.72
N LEU A 337 -24.64 22.12 12.53
CA LEU A 337 -23.87 22.37 11.32
C LEU A 337 -24.43 23.58 10.58
N SER A 338 -23.57 24.52 10.23
CA SER A 338 -23.92 25.61 9.33
C SER A 338 -23.64 25.17 7.90
N CYS A 339 -24.59 24.50 7.26
CA CYS A 339 -24.46 24.17 5.84
C CYS A 339 -24.98 25.31 4.96
N ARG A 340 -24.42 25.43 3.76
CA ARG A 340 -24.91 26.36 2.74
C ARG A 340 -25.20 25.57 1.46
N TRP A 341 -26.44 25.65 1.00
CA TRP A 341 -26.82 25.13 -0.31
C TRP A 341 -26.29 26.05 -1.40
N LEU A 342 -25.68 25.50 -2.45
CA LEU A 342 -25.22 26.30 -3.59
C LEU A 342 -26.38 26.77 -4.48
N ASN A 343 -27.48 26.01 -4.50
CA ASN A 343 -28.60 26.18 -5.43
C ASN A 343 -29.94 26.49 -4.75
N ASP A 344 -29.95 26.83 -3.45
CA ASP A 344 -31.19 27.15 -2.74
C ASP A 344 -31.07 28.41 -1.85
N HIS A 345 -32.09 29.27 -1.93
CA HIS A 345 -32.25 30.50 -1.16
C HIS A 345 -32.87 30.25 0.24
N SER A 346 -33.21 29.01 0.59
CA SER A 346 -34.02 28.67 1.77
C SER A 346 -33.28 28.62 3.13
N GLY A 347 -31.94 28.62 3.15
CA GLY A 347 -31.14 29.07 4.30
C GLY A 347 -31.25 28.34 5.66
N LEU A 348 -32.01 27.26 5.81
CA LEU A 348 -32.23 26.63 7.13
C LEU A 348 -32.10 25.11 7.09
N LEU A 349 -31.12 24.58 7.82
CA LEU A 349 -31.15 23.21 8.34
C LEU A 349 -31.88 23.23 9.70
N PRO A 350 -32.67 22.20 10.04
CA PRO A 350 -33.27 22.11 11.37
C PRO A 350 -32.22 21.96 12.48
N GLU A 351 -32.48 22.56 13.64
CA GLU A 351 -31.55 22.62 14.78
C GLU A 351 -31.21 21.25 15.39
N SER A 352 -32.00 20.21 15.10
CA SER A 352 -31.73 18.84 15.57
C SER A 352 -32.09 17.80 14.51
N LEU A 353 -31.15 16.93 14.17
CA LEU A 353 -31.35 15.76 13.32
C LEU A 353 -31.52 14.52 14.20
N VAL A 354 -32.51 13.67 13.90
CA VAL A 354 -32.67 12.38 14.57
C VAL A 354 -31.92 11.32 13.78
N THR A 355 -30.85 10.74 14.32
CA THR A 355 -30.19 9.62 13.64
C THR A 355 -31.15 8.45 13.54
N VAL A 356 -31.43 7.98 12.32
CA VAL A 356 -32.12 6.71 12.10
C VAL A 356 -31.06 5.74 11.56
N GLN A 357 -30.79 4.67 12.29
CA GLN A 357 -30.09 3.51 11.76
C GLN A 357 -31.16 2.49 11.35
N PRO A 358 -31.71 2.58 10.13
CA PRO A 358 -32.62 1.54 9.67
C PRO A 358 -31.83 0.24 9.61
N SER A 359 -32.29 -0.79 10.32
CA SER A 359 -31.74 -2.15 10.28
C SER A 359 -32.03 -2.86 8.95
N GLN A 360 -32.76 -2.20 8.04
CA GLN A 360 -33.17 -2.69 6.74
C GLN A 360 -32.86 -1.66 5.66
N LEU A 361 -32.69 -2.14 4.43
CA LEU A 361 -32.66 -1.31 3.22
C LEU A 361 -33.90 -0.40 3.24
N ILE A 362 -33.74 0.92 3.19
CA ILE A 362 -34.86 1.84 2.95
C ILE A 362 -35.35 1.52 1.54
N SER A 363 -36.27 0.58 1.43
CA SER A 363 -36.65 -0.07 0.17
C SER A 363 -37.98 0.45 -0.35
N THR A 364 -38.73 1.17 0.50
CA THR A 364 -40.06 1.65 0.15
C THR A 364 -40.23 3.15 0.35
N LYS A 365 -41.05 3.75 -0.51
CA LYS A 365 -41.51 5.15 -0.45
C LYS A 365 -42.27 5.48 0.84
N HIS A 366 -42.51 4.52 1.74
CA HIS A 366 -43.22 4.69 3.01
C HIS A 366 -42.28 4.86 4.20
N GLU A 367 -41.10 4.25 4.20
CA GLU A 367 -40.08 4.45 5.24
C GLU A 367 -39.46 5.86 5.18
N ILE A 368 -39.37 6.43 3.96
CA ILE A 368 -38.97 7.83 3.74
C ILE A 368 -40.00 8.82 4.31
N LYS A 369 -41.25 8.38 4.57
CA LYS A 369 -42.32 9.23 5.14
C LYS A 369 -42.29 9.32 6.68
N ALA A 370 -41.22 8.87 7.34
CA ALA A 370 -41.05 9.11 8.76
C ALA A 370 -41.19 10.62 9.06
N PRO A 371 -42.01 11.04 10.04
CA PRO A 371 -42.33 12.45 10.28
C PRO A 371 -41.17 13.27 10.89
N THR A 372 -40.04 12.62 11.20
CA THR A 372 -38.90 13.25 11.89
C THR A 372 -37.67 13.34 10.97
N PRO A 373 -36.95 14.48 10.95
CA PRO A 373 -35.71 14.63 10.19
C PRO A 373 -34.68 13.56 10.57
N PHE A 374 -34.00 12.98 9.57
CA PHE A 374 -33.00 11.95 9.84
C PHE A 374 -31.77 11.98 8.96
N TYR A 375 -30.67 11.43 9.48
CA TYR A 375 -29.47 11.12 8.73
C TYR A 375 -29.24 9.62 8.67
N TRP A 376 -28.91 9.10 7.49
CA TRP A 376 -28.62 7.70 7.24
C TRP A 376 -27.35 7.55 6.39
N ARG A 377 -26.48 6.60 6.76
CA ARG A 377 -25.29 6.21 6.00
C ARG A 377 -25.56 4.88 5.28
N PRO A 378 -25.80 4.87 3.96
CA PRO A 378 -26.05 3.63 3.24
C PRO A 378 -24.78 2.76 3.14
N PRO A 379 -24.91 1.43 3.03
CA PRO A 379 -23.80 0.56 2.63
C PRO A 379 -23.36 0.91 1.20
N THR A 380 -22.07 1.15 0.99
CA THR A 380 -21.51 1.54 -0.31
C THR A 380 -21.80 0.54 -1.43
N SER A 381 -21.95 -0.75 -1.10
CA SER A 381 -22.28 -1.81 -2.06
C SER A 381 -23.63 -1.62 -2.74
N ASN A 382 -24.58 -0.97 -2.07
CA ASN A 382 -25.96 -0.87 -2.52
C ASN A 382 -26.26 0.47 -3.18
N PHE A 383 -25.48 1.51 -2.87
CA PHE A 383 -25.68 2.88 -3.35
C PHE A 383 -24.34 3.52 -3.75
N PRO A 384 -23.69 3.06 -4.82
CA PRO A 384 -22.39 3.57 -5.23
C PRO A 384 -22.47 5.06 -5.56
N GLY A 385 -21.61 5.85 -4.92
CA GLY A 385 -21.57 7.31 -5.08
C GLY A 385 -22.58 8.08 -4.22
N ILE A 386 -23.30 7.44 -3.30
CA ILE A 386 -24.07 8.14 -2.27
C ILE A 386 -23.40 7.88 -0.93
N ASP A 387 -22.73 8.90 -0.39
CA ASP A 387 -22.07 8.80 0.91
C ASP A 387 -23.09 8.83 2.07
N GLY A 388 -24.19 9.58 1.94
CA GLY A 388 -25.21 9.72 2.98
C GLY A 388 -26.58 10.11 2.45
N VAL A 389 -27.62 10.00 3.27
CA VAL A 389 -28.97 10.47 2.99
C VAL A 389 -29.45 11.31 4.17
N LEU A 390 -29.93 12.52 3.87
CA LEU A 390 -30.49 13.45 4.83
C LEU A 390 -31.96 13.71 4.51
N ARG A 391 -32.85 13.49 5.47
CA ARG A 391 -34.26 13.83 5.38
C ARG A 391 -34.53 15.06 6.24
N LEU A 392 -35.09 16.10 5.65
CA LEU A 392 -35.56 17.30 6.34
C LEU A 392 -37.01 17.54 5.92
N GLU A 393 -37.94 17.60 6.88
CA GLU A 393 -39.36 17.86 6.61
C GLU A 393 -39.91 16.95 5.50
N ASP A 394 -40.36 17.55 4.39
CA ASP A 394 -40.91 16.87 3.22
C ASP A 394 -39.87 16.47 2.15
N HIS A 395 -38.58 16.73 2.39
CA HIS A 395 -37.49 16.54 1.43
C HIS A 395 -36.43 15.51 1.87
N ALA A 396 -35.97 14.69 0.93
CA ALA A 396 -34.85 13.78 1.12
C ALA A 396 -33.73 14.17 0.16
N PHE A 397 -32.50 14.18 0.67
CA PHE A 397 -31.30 14.61 -0.03
C PHE A 397 -30.30 13.47 -0.04
N ALA A 398 -29.83 13.08 -1.22
CA ALA A 398 -28.61 12.29 -1.32
C ALA A 398 -27.42 13.22 -1.08
N ILE A 399 -26.49 12.79 -0.26
CA ILE A 399 -25.28 13.53 0.09
C ILE A 399 -24.09 12.80 -0.53
N GLN A 400 -23.27 13.58 -1.20
CA GLN A 400 -21.95 13.16 -1.65
C GLN A 400 -20.90 14.15 -1.13
N PHE A 401 -19.94 13.65 -0.35
CA PHE A 401 -18.88 14.46 0.26
C PHE A 401 -17.70 14.68 -0.68
N TYR A 402 -17.57 13.85 -1.72
CA TYR A 402 -16.46 13.92 -2.67
C TYR A 402 -16.92 14.03 -4.13
N LEU A 403 -16.39 15.05 -4.84
CA LEU A 403 -16.81 15.47 -6.19
C LEU A 403 -16.68 14.37 -7.26
N GLU A 404 -15.74 13.44 -7.14
CA GLU A 404 -15.54 12.39 -8.15
C GLU A 404 -16.71 11.38 -8.21
N GLY A 405 -17.50 11.26 -7.13
CA GLY A 405 -18.68 10.40 -7.08
C GLY A 405 -19.91 10.99 -7.79
N LEU A 406 -19.99 12.32 -7.95
CA LEU A 406 -21.16 13.00 -8.52
C LEU A 406 -21.51 12.53 -9.93
N ARG A 407 -20.51 12.25 -10.77
CA ARG A 407 -20.71 11.73 -12.13
C ARG A 407 -21.39 10.36 -12.15
N LYS A 408 -21.06 9.49 -11.19
CA LYS A 408 -21.69 8.16 -11.08
C LYS A 408 -23.14 8.28 -10.63
N VAL A 409 -23.42 9.17 -9.68
CA VAL A 409 -24.78 9.45 -9.18
C VAL A 409 -25.67 10.02 -10.27
N GLN A 410 -25.18 10.99 -11.05
CA GLN A 410 -25.90 11.59 -12.16
C GLN A 410 -26.33 10.54 -13.19
N ASN A 411 -25.42 9.64 -13.59
CA ASN A 411 -25.71 8.60 -14.56
C ASN A 411 -26.71 7.54 -14.06
N MET A 412 -26.78 7.31 -12.75
CA MET A 412 -27.68 6.30 -12.16
C MET A 412 -29.11 6.78 -11.98
N MET A 413 -29.39 8.10 -11.96
CA MET A 413 -30.67 8.63 -11.49
C MET A 413 -31.33 9.59 -12.48
N SER A 414 -31.83 9.02 -13.58
CA SER A 414 -32.65 9.67 -14.60
C SER A 414 -34.16 9.48 -14.36
N SER A 415 -34.74 10.18 -13.36
CA SER A 415 -36.20 10.48 -13.31
C SER A 415 -36.60 11.37 -12.13
N GLY A 416 -37.08 12.59 -12.39
CA GLY A 416 -38.07 13.30 -11.54
C GLY A 416 -37.70 13.76 -10.13
N VAL A 417 -36.45 13.61 -9.68
CA VAL A 417 -35.99 14.05 -8.34
C VAL A 417 -35.29 15.40 -8.45
N ARG A 418 -35.64 16.37 -7.58
CA ARG A 418 -34.91 17.64 -7.46
C ARG A 418 -33.63 17.41 -6.67
N TRP A 419 -32.50 17.87 -7.22
CA TRP A 419 -31.18 17.72 -6.61
C TRP A 419 -30.71 19.03 -6.00
N ALA A 420 -29.98 18.92 -4.89
CA ALA A 420 -29.25 20.04 -4.31
C ALA A 420 -27.87 19.54 -3.87
N VAL A 421 -26.82 20.29 -4.21
CA VAL A 421 -25.45 19.96 -3.79
C VAL A 421 -25.16 20.68 -2.49
N LEU A 422 -24.84 19.89 -1.46
CA LEU A 422 -24.53 20.38 -0.13
C LEU A 422 -23.02 20.59 0.01
N PHE A 423 -22.58 21.84 0.05
CA PHE A 423 -21.21 22.17 0.45
C PHE A 423 -21.18 22.43 1.95
N VAL A 424 -20.42 21.62 2.67
CA VAL A 424 -20.22 21.81 4.11
C VAL A 424 -18.93 22.57 4.32
N GLY A 425 -19.07 23.83 4.75
CA GLY A 425 -17.97 24.64 5.26
C GLY A 425 -18.15 24.88 6.75
N THR A 426 -17.06 24.94 7.50
CA THR A 426 -17.10 25.53 8.84
C THR A 426 -17.23 27.05 8.68
N LYS A 427 -18.16 27.68 9.41
CA LYS A 427 -18.16 29.15 9.51
C LYS A 427 -16.79 29.56 10.07
N PRO A 428 -16.05 30.49 9.44
CA PRO A 428 -14.85 31.02 10.06
C PRO A 428 -15.24 31.61 11.42
N VAL A 429 -14.50 31.25 12.47
CA VAL A 429 -14.55 32.00 13.74
C VAL A 429 -14.20 33.42 13.35
N THR A 430 -15.15 34.34 13.47
CA THR A 430 -15.02 35.72 13.02
C THR A 430 -13.97 36.44 13.87
N GLY A 431 -12.71 36.28 13.47
CA GLY A 431 -11.53 36.95 13.99
C GLY A 431 -10.64 37.33 12.81
N ARG A 432 -10.89 38.52 12.25
CA ARG A 432 -10.12 39.28 11.25
C ARG A 432 -9.32 38.48 10.19
N GLY A 433 -9.91 38.41 8.99
CA GLY A 433 -9.20 38.56 7.72
C GLY A 433 -8.39 37.35 7.21
N GLY A 434 -9.06 36.39 6.57
CA GLY A 434 -8.39 35.34 5.80
C GLY A 434 -9.36 34.54 4.94
N SER A 435 -9.21 34.62 3.62
CA SER A 435 -10.02 33.93 2.60
C SER A 435 -9.61 32.47 2.48
N SER A 436 -10.51 31.53 2.78
CA SER A 436 -10.31 30.10 2.45
C SER A 436 -11.55 29.38 1.91
N VAL A 437 -12.77 29.86 2.21
CA VAL A 437 -14.02 29.25 1.70
C VAL A 437 -14.39 29.71 0.28
N LEU A 438 -13.87 30.86 -0.17
CA LEU A 438 -14.16 31.43 -1.48
C LEU A 438 -13.65 30.57 -2.65
N ASP A 439 -12.59 29.78 -2.45
CA ASP A 439 -11.91 29.04 -3.53
C ASP A 439 -12.63 27.73 -3.91
N LEU A 440 -13.12 26.97 -2.92
CA LEU A 440 -14.00 25.81 -3.16
C LEU A 440 -15.33 26.22 -3.81
N HIS A 441 -15.85 27.39 -3.42
CA HIS A 441 -17.08 27.97 -3.97
C HIS A 441 -16.90 28.50 -5.40
N ALA A 442 -15.71 29.00 -5.75
CA ALA A 442 -15.36 29.37 -7.12
C ALA A 442 -15.24 28.13 -8.01
N ARG A 443 -14.51 27.10 -7.55
CA ARG A 443 -14.31 25.84 -8.27
C ARG A 443 -15.60 25.04 -8.47
N GLY A 444 -16.48 24.97 -7.47
CA GLY A 444 -17.78 24.32 -7.59
C GLY A 444 -18.67 25.00 -8.63
N ARG A 445 -18.75 26.33 -8.63
CA ARG A 445 -19.53 27.09 -9.63
C ARG A 445 -18.95 26.96 -11.05
N GLU A 446 -17.63 26.96 -11.20
CA GLU A 446 -16.97 26.81 -12.50
C GLU A 446 -17.19 25.41 -13.10
N PHE A 447 -17.28 24.37 -12.26
CA PHE A 447 -17.60 23.01 -12.68
C PHE A 447 -19.03 22.91 -13.25
N PHE A 448 -20.04 23.44 -12.55
CA PHE A 448 -21.43 23.42 -13.03
C PHE A 448 -21.64 24.31 -14.26
N LYS A 449 -21.00 25.49 -14.31
CA LYS A 449 -21.10 26.39 -15.46
C LYS A 449 -20.58 25.77 -16.76
N LYS A 450 -19.47 25.01 -16.70
CA LYS A 450 -18.90 24.33 -17.87
C LYS A 450 -19.77 23.16 -18.38
N GLU A 451 -20.59 22.55 -17.55
CA GLU A 451 -21.52 21.48 -17.99
C GLU A 451 -22.85 22.03 -18.49
N GLU A 452 -23.38 23.09 -17.89
CA GLU A 452 -24.57 23.80 -18.39
C GLU A 452 -24.30 24.37 -19.80
N GLU A 453 -23.09 24.89 -20.04
CA GLU A 453 -22.62 25.30 -21.37
C GLU A 453 -22.40 24.13 -22.35
N ALA A 454 -22.19 22.89 -21.85
CA ALA A 454 -22.02 21.70 -22.67
C ALA A 454 -23.36 21.03 -23.04
N GLU A 455 -24.37 21.14 -22.19
CA GLU A 455 -25.74 20.67 -22.48
C GLU A 455 -26.50 21.62 -23.42
N ASP A 456 -26.30 22.95 -23.31
CA ASP A 456 -26.91 23.94 -24.22
C ASP A 456 -26.22 24.01 -25.60
N GLY A 457 -25.02 23.45 -25.76
CA GLY A 457 -24.26 23.45 -27.02
C GLY A 457 -24.61 22.32 -28.00
N GLY A 458 -25.60 21.48 -27.68
CA GLY A 458 -25.90 20.23 -28.38
C GLY A 458 -26.85 20.33 -29.58
N GLU A 459 -26.74 21.32 -30.47
CA GLU A 459 -27.35 21.23 -31.81
C GLU A 459 -26.41 20.45 -32.76
N VAL A 460 -26.63 19.14 -32.85
CA VAL A 460 -25.92 18.26 -33.78
C VAL A 460 -26.44 18.52 -35.20
N HIS A 461 -25.69 19.28 -36.00
CA HIS A 461 -25.85 19.29 -37.45
C HIS A 461 -25.35 17.94 -38.04
N PRO A 462 -26.14 17.25 -38.88
CA PRO A 462 -25.70 16.02 -39.51
C PRO A 462 -24.81 16.35 -40.72
N HIS A 463 -23.49 16.23 -40.56
CA HIS A 463 -22.59 16.22 -41.71
C HIS A 463 -22.49 14.82 -42.32
N ARG A 464 -22.96 14.76 -43.58
CA ARG A 464 -22.80 13.71 -44.57
C ARG A 464 -21.38 13.12 -44.60
N CYS A 465 -21.31 11.80 -44.70
CA CYS A 465 -20.18 11.07 -45.26
C CYS A 465 -19.87 11.55 -46.69
N MET A 466 -18.60 11.90 -46.92
CA MET A 466 -17.79 11.40 -48.04
C MET A 466 -16.39 11.09 -47.51
#